data_AF-A0AA85ESU8-F1
#
_entry.id   AF-A0AA85ESU8-F1
#
_cell.length_a   1.000
_cell.length_b   1.000
_cell.length_c   1.000
_cell.angle_alpha   90.00
_cell.angle_beta   90.00
_cell.angle_gamma   90.00
#
_symmetry.space_group_name_H-M   'P 1'
#
loop_
_entity.id
_entity.type
_entity.pdbx_description
1 polymer ?
#
loop_
_entity_poly.entity_id
_entity_poly.type
_entity_poly.pdbx_seq_one_letter_code
_entity_poly.pdbx_strand_id
1 'polypeptide(L)' 'MTNFNSWEEFAKAAEVLYLEDPSKCRMCTKYRHVDRKLVVKLTDNHTVSWYFV' A
#
# COMPACT_ATOMS: atom_id res chain seq x y z
N MET A 1 -1.69 6.59 8.84
CA MET A 1 -0.77 6.07 7.81
C MET A 1 0.02 4.95 8.44
N THR A 2 -0.19 3.71 8.00
CA THR A 2 0.36 2.51 8.63
C THR A 2 1.44 1.93 7.74
N ASN A 3 2.63 1.72 8.33
CA ASN A 3 3.75 1.04 7.67
C ASN A 3 3.78 -0.42 8.12
N PHE A 4 3.89 -1.33 7.18
CA PHE A 4 3.97 -2.77 7.44
C PHE A 4 5.42 -3.25 7.33
N ASN A 5 5.80 -4.18 8.21
CA ASN A 5 7.13 -4.79 8.20
C ASN A 5 7.17 -6.11 7.42
N SER A 6 6.01 -6.69 7.11
CA SER A 6 5.84 -7.90 6.29
C SER A 6 4.99 -7.58 5.07
N TRP A 7 5.39 -8.14 3.93
CA TRP A 7 4.61 -8.05 2.69
C TRP A 7 3.25 -8.73 2.85
N GLU A 8 3.19 -9.87 3.52
CA GLU A 8 1.98 -10.66 3.73
C GLU A 8 0.93 -9.90 4.54
N GLU A 9 1.35 -9.18 5.58
CA GLU A 9 0.45 -8.33 6.37
C GLU A 9 -0.08 -7.14 5.55
N PHE A 10 0.80 -6.51 4.77
CA PHE A 10 0.41 -5.43 3.87
C PHE A 10 -0.60 -5.92 2.82
N ALA A 11 -0.32 -7.04 2.16
CA ALA A 11 -1.16 -7.59 1.10
C ALA A 11 -2.56 -7.93 1.63
N LYS A 12 -2.67 -8.57 2.81
CA LYS A 12 -3.96 -8.86 3.45
C LYS A 12 -4.74 -7.58 3.77
N ALA A 13 -4.08 -6.60 4.38
CA ALA A 13 -4.74 -5.33 4.71
C ALA A 13 -5.17 -4.56 3.45
N ALA A 14 -4.38 -4.64 2.38
CA ALA A 14 -4.68 -4.02 1.10
C ALA A 14 -5.88 -4.69 0.41
N GLU A 15 -5.97 -6.01 0.42
CA GLU A 15 -7.11 -6.76 -0.12
C GLU A 15 -8.41 -6.42 0.63
N VAL A 16 -8.37 -6.40 1.97
CA VAL A 16 -9.53 -6.03 2.78
C VAL A 16 -10.01 -4.63 2.44
N LEU A 17 -9.10 -3.65 2.40
CA LEU A 17 -9.45 -2.26 2.07
C LEU A 17 -10.03 -2.13 0.66
N TYR A 18 -9.48 -2.86 -0.32
CA TYR A 18 -10.00 -2.85 -1.68
C TYR A 18 -11.41 -3.46 -1.78
N LEU A 19 -11.70 -4.52 -1.01
CA LEU A 19 -13.01 -5.18 -1.02
C LEU A 19 -14.12 -4.33 -0.37
N GLU A 20 -13.77 -3.40 0.52
CA GLU A 20 -14.74 -2.49 1.16
C GLU A 20 -15.38 -1.53 0.15
N ASP A 21 -14.57 -0.85 -0.66
CA ASP A 21 -15.05 0.03 -1.73
C ASP A 21 -14.00 0.15 -2.86
N PRO A 22 -14.08 -0.70 -3.90
CA PRO A 22 -13.13 -0.68 -5.01
C PRO A 22 -13.08 0.66 -5.75
N SER A 23 -14.18 1.42 -5.75
CA SER A 23 -14.29 2.68 -6.50
C SER A 23 -13.49 3.82 -5.88
N LYS A 24 -13.28 3.77 -4.56
CA LYS A 24 -12.50 4.76 -3.81
C LYS A 24 -11.05 4.34 -3.61
N CYS A 25 -10.75 3.06 -3.78
CA CYS A 25 -9.42 2.53 -3.57
C CYS A 25 -8.46 2.84 -4.74
N ARG A 26 -7.26 3.29 -4.40
CA ARG A 26 -6.17 3.54 -5.34
C ARG A 26 -4.86 2.94 -4.84
N MET A 27 -4.22 2.15 -5.71
CA MET A 27 -2.87 1.65 -5.53
C MET A 27 -1.86 2.57 -6.21
N CYS A 28 -0.75 2.87 -5.53
CA CYS A 28 0.36 3.67 -6.05
C CYS A 28 1.68 2.94 -5.80
N THR A 29 2.51 2.85 -6.85
CA THR A 29 3.87 2.30 -6.78
C THR A 29 4.89 3.39 -7.10
N LYS A 30 5.93 3.50 -6.28
CA LYS A 30 7.04 4.43 -6.50
C LYS A 30 8.36 3.68 -6.36
N TYR A 31 9.14 3.64 -7.44
CA TYR A 31 10.50 3.13 -7.42
C TYR A 31 11.51 4.29 -7.46
N ARG A 32 12.50 4.27 -6.57
CA ARG A 32 13.61 5.23 -6.54
C ARG A 32 14.92 4.49 -6.75
N HIS A 33 15.44 4.55 -7.97
CA HIS A 33 16.63 3.79 -8.38
C HIS A 33 17.89 4.12 -7.56
N VAL A 34 18.12 5.41 -7.29
CA VAL A 34 19.28 5.88 -6.48
C VAL A 34 19.31 5.25 -5.08
N ASP A 35 18.13 5.00 -4.50
CA ASP A 35 18.02 4.38 -3.16
C ASP A 35 17.84 2.87 -3.24
N ARG A 36 17.68 2.30 -4.44
CA ARG A 36 17.23 0.91 -4.67
C ARG A 36 15.95 0.57 -3.90
N LYS A 37 15.08 1.56 -3.71
CA LYS A 37 13.89 1.44 -2.86
C LYS A 37 12.62 1.37 -3.70
N LEU A 38 11.77 0.39 -3.42
CA LEU A 38 10.42 0.29 -3.97
C LEU A 38 9.41 0.55 -2.86
N VAL A 39 8.45 1.45 -3.10
CA VAL A 39 7.34 1.73 -2.19
C VAL A 39 6.03 1.37 -2.87
N VAL A 40 5.20 0.62 -2.15
CA VAL A 40 3.83 0.29 -2.55
C VAL A 40 2.87 0.90 -1.52
N LYS A 41 1.82 1.56 -1.99
CA LYS A 41 0.83 2.21 -1.13
C LYS A 41 -0.58 1.96 -1.65
N LEU A 42 -1.50 1.63 -0.75
CA LEU A 42 -2.94 1.59 -1.02
C LEU A 42 -3.65 2.64 -0.14
N THR A 43 -4.66 3.30 -0.71
CA THR A 43 -5.47 4.28 0.01
C THR A 43 -6.88 4.38 -0.57
N ASP A 44 -7.86 4.64 0.29
CA ASP A 44 -9.26 5.00 -0.02
C ASP A 44 -9.54 6.51 0.22
N ASN A 45 -8.48 7.32 0.36
CA ASN A 45 -8.45 8.71 0.81
C ASN A 45 -8.70 8.95 2.32
N HIS A 46 -9.01 7.91 3.10
CA HIS A 46 -9.16 8.01 4.56
C HIS A 46 -8.03 7.27 5.29
N THR A 47 -7.78 6.04 4.87
CA THR A 47 -6.72 5.17 5.33
C THR A 47 -5.60 5.13 4.31
N VAL A 48 -4.36 4.97 4.81
CA VAL A 48 -3.17 4.88 3.97
C VAL A 48 -2.29 3.79 4.53
N SER A 49 -2.18 2.70 3.78
CA SER A 49 -1.33 1.55 4.07
C SER A 49 -0.16 1.56 3.10
N TRP A 50 1.06 1.36 3.58
CA TRP A 50 2.23 1.30 2.72
C TRP A 50 3.28 0.30 3.20
N TYR A 51 4.04 -0.21 2.24
CA TYR A 51 5.13 -1.16 2.41
C TYR A 51 6.30 -0.73 1.52
N PHE A 52 7.53 -1.06 1.94
CA PHE A 52 8.70 -0.83 1.10
C PHE A 52 9.71 -1.97 1.18
N VAL A 53 10.45 -2.15 0.09
CA VAL A 53 11.64 -2.99 -0.02
C VAL A 53 12.84 -2.09 -0.31
#